data_AF-A0A918SB62-F1
#
_entry.id   AF-A0A918SB62-F1
#
_cell.length_a   1.000
_cell.length_b   1.000
_cell.length_c   1.000
_cell.angle_alpha   90.00
_cell.angle_beta   90.00
_cell.angle_gamma   90.00
#
_symmetry.space_group_name_H-M   'P 1'
#
loop_
_entity.id
_entity.type
_entity.pdbx_description
1 polymer ?
#
loop_
_entity_poly.entity_id
_entity_poly.type
_entity_poly.pdbx_seq_one_letter_code
_entity_poly.pdbx_strand_id
1 'polypeptide(L)'
;MAYPYPIDSDIEKLNICTDLHNWKSEITYHDLENQFYLKLFSSELIKKAGISAVNVDLLNRELMLLDDEKENLTYELGKTLLELEKNSDNDALSWPESVLLNYQKLKIELQNYAFRNRKLKVLIYSYLSQGMRKFL
;
A
#
# COMPACT_ATOMS: atom_id res chain seq x y z
N MET A 1 18.65 -34.80 24.04
CA MET A 1 19.59 -33.76 23.59
C MET A 1 18.79 -32.80 22.73
N ALA A 2 18.49 -31.61 23.25
CA ALA A 2 17.82 -30.57 22.47
C ALA A 2 18.87 -29.97 21.52
N TYR A 3 18.66 -30.13 20.21
CA TYR A 3 19.48 -29.43 19.22
C TYR A 3 19.21 -27.92 19.37
N PRO A 4 20.24 -27.06 19.28
CA PRO A 4 20.03 -25.63 19.34
C PRO A 4 19.26 -25.23 18.08
N TYR A 5 17.98 -24.89 18.24
CA TYR A 5 17.21 -24.16 17.22
C TYR A 5 17.99 -22.88 16.87
N PRO A 6 18.28 -22.58 15.60
CA PRO A 6 18.90 -21.33 15.23
C PRO A 6 17.84 -20.23 15.37
N ILE A 7 17.88 -19.55 16.52
CA ILE A 7 17.03 -18.42 16.92
C ILE A 7 16.90 -17.37 15.79
N ASP A 8 17.92 -17.22 14.95
CA ASP A 8 17.97 -16.25 13.86
C ASP A 8 16.95 -16.51 12.74
N SER A 9 16.62 -17.77 12.41
CA SER A 9 15.66 -18.05 11.32
C SER A 9 14.21 -17.83 11.76
N ASP A 10 13.87 -18.18 13.00
CA ASP A 10 12.53 -17.92 13.53
C ASP A 10 12.27 -16.42 13.66
N ILE A 11 13.31 -15.64 14.02
CA ILE A 11 13.26 -14.17 14.02
C ILE A 11 13.04 -13.62 12.59
N GLU A 12 13.73 -14.15 11.59
CA GLU A 12 13.56 -13.73 10.19
C GLU A 12 12.14 -13.99 9.69
N LYS A 13 11.59 -15.19 9.95
CA LYS A 13 10.21 -15.54 9.62
C LYS A 13 9.21 -14.58 10.29
N LEU A 14 9.38 -14.34 11.59
CA LEU A 14 8.53 -13.43 12.35
C LEU A 14 8.59 -12.00 11.81
N ASN A 15 9.78 -11.53 11.45
CA ASN A 15 9.97 -10.20 10.86
C ASN A 15 9.25 -10.05 9.53
N ILE A 16 9.31 -11.06 8.65
CA ILE A 16 8.64 -11.02 7.34
C ILE A 16 7.12 -11.08 7.50
N CYS A 17 6.60 -11.95 8.36
CA CYS A 17 5.17 -12.00 8.66
C CYS A 17 4.67 -10.65 9.23
N THR A 18 5.44 -10.05 10.14
CA THR A 18 5.14 -8.73 10.71
C THR A 18 5.14 -7.66 9.62
N ASP A 19 6.14 -7.64 8.73
CA ASP A 19 6.23 -6.68 7.63
C ASP A 19 5.03 -6.81 6.68
N LEU A 20 4.64 -8.02 6.31
CA LEU A 20 3.47 -8.25 5.44
C LEU A 20 2.15 -7.82 6.09
N HIS A 21 1.97 -8.05 7.40
CA HIS A 21 0.81 -7.54 8.11
C HIS A 21 0.80 -6.01 8.16
N ASN A 22 1.95 -5.37 8.37
CA ASN A 22 2.07 -3.91 8.33
C ASN A 22 1.71 -3.38 6.94
N TRP A 23 2.20 -4.01 5.87
CA TRP A 23 1.85 -3.64 4.50
C TRP A 23 0.37 -3.77 4.20
N LYS A 24 -0.29 -4.83 4.69
CA LYS A 24 -1.74 -4.99 4.58
C LYS A 24 -2.48 -3.81 5.21
N SER A 25 -2.06 -3.40 6.41
CA SER A 25 -2.63 -2.24 7.09
C SER A 25 -2.35 -0.93 6.35
N GLU A 26 -1.12 -0.73 5.84
CA GLU A 26 -0.74 0.47 5.08
C GLU A 26 -1.53 0.60 3.78
N ILE A 27 -1.69 -0.49 3.01
CA ILE A 27 -2.55 -0.51 1.81
C ILE A 27 -3.99 -0.14 2.16
N THR A 28 -4.53 -0.73 3.23
CA THR A 28 -5.91 -0.44 3.67
C THR A 28 -6.08 1.04 4.03
N TYR A 29 -5.10 1.63 4.72
CA TYR A 29 -5.13 3.05 5.06
C TYR A 29 -5.07 3.92 3.81
N HIS A 30 -4.18 3.61 2.88
CA HIS A 30 -4.08 4.31 1.60
C HIS A 30 -5.36 4.24 0.77
N ASP A 31 -6.03 3.08 0.75
CA ASP A 31 -7.32 2.91 0.08
C ASP A 31 -8.42 3.80 0.69
N LEU A 32 -8.59 3.76 2.01
CA LEU A 32 -9.57 4.60 2.71
C LEU A 32 -9.35 6.10 2.43
N GLU A 33 -8.09 6.53 2.40
CA GLU A 33 -7.75 7.92 2.13
C GLU A 33 -7.96 8.30 0.66
N ASN A 34 -7.61 7.41 -0.28
CA ASN A 34 -7.88 7.61 -1.70
C ASN A 34 -9.39 7.72 -1.97
N GLN A 35 -10.20 6.85 -1.36
CA GLN A 35 -11.66 6.91 -1.45
C GLN A 35 -12.22 8.20 -0.84
N PHE A 36 -11.64 8.68 0.25
CA PHE A 36 -11.98 9.98 0.82
C PHE A 36 -11.73 11.10 -0.19
N TYR A 37 -10.56 11.11 -0.87
CA TYR A 37 -10.25 12.13 -1.86
C TYR A 37 -11.16 12.07 -3.10
N LEU A 38 -11.50 10.88 -3.60
CA LEU A 38 -12.47 10.72 -4.69
C LEU A 38 -13.85 11.32 -4.32
N LYS A 39 -14.31 11.07 -3.09
CA LYS A 39 -15.55 11.66 -2.57
C LYS A 39 -15.44 13.18 -2.38
N LEU A 40 -14.29 13.66 -1.90
CA LEU A 40 -14.04 15.09 -1.76
C LEU A 40 -14.10 15.79 -3.11
N PHE A 41 -13.44 15.26 -4.14
CA PHE A 41 -13.39 15.86 -5.47
C PHE A 41 -14.72 15.85 -6.23
N SER A 42 -15.62 14.93 -5.89
CA SER A 42 -17.00 14.92 -6.40
C SER A 42 -17.95 15.83 -5.60
N SER A 43 -17.50 16.41 -4.49
CA SER A 43 -18.33 17.25 -3.63
C SER A 43 -18.56 18.66 -4.19
N GLU A 44 -19.68 19.26 -3.79
CA GLU A 44 -20.00 20.66 -4.06
C GLU A 44 -18.98 21.64 -3.47
N LEU A 45 -18.25 21.24 -2.42
CA LEU A 45 -17.22 22.07 -1.80
C LEU A 45 -16.07 22.34 -2.77
N ILE A 46 -15.62 21.31 -3.50
CA ILE A 46 -14.54 21.44 -4.48
C ILE A 46 -14.97 22.24 -5.70
N LYS A 47 -16.22 22.06 -6.17
CA LYS A 47 -16.79 22.88 -7.24
C LYS A 47 -16.78 24.36 -6.87
N LYS A 48 -17.11 24.67 -5.61
CA LYS A 48 -17.06 26.04 -5.10
C LYS A 48 -15.64 26.54 -4.92
N ALA A 49 -14.69 25.71 -4.49
CA ALA A 49 -13.30 26.09 -4.21
C ALA A 49 -12.48 26.59 -5.42
N GLY A 50 -13.06 26.67 -6.62
CA GLY A 50 -12.40 27.25 -7.80
C GLY A 50 -11.14 26.51 -8.23
N ILE A 51 -11.07 25.21 -7.91
CA ILE A 51 -10.05 24.29 -8.40
C ILE A 51 -10.40 23.95 -9.84
N SER A 52 -9.39 23.95 -10.73
CA SER A 52 -9.58 23.63 -12.14
C SER A 52 -10.18 22.24 -12.31
N ALA A 53 -11.26 22.13 -13.09
CA ALA A 53 -11.87 20.83 -13.44
C ALA A 53 -10.85 19.89 -14.08
N VAL A 54 -9.96 20.41 -14.93
CA VAL A 54 -8.88 19.61 -15.56
C VAL A 54 -7.94 19.01 -14.51
N ASN A 55 -7.62 19.75 -13.45
CA ASN A 55 -6.76 19.24 -12.38
C ASN A 55 -7.51 18.19 -11.55
N VAL A 56 -8.80 18.41 -11.28
CA VAL A 56 -9.64 17.42 -10.57
C VAL A 56 -9.74 16.13 -11.37
N ASP A 57 -9.98 16.21 -12.68
CA ASP A 57 -10.05 15.04 -13.56
C ASP A 57 -8.73 14.26 -13.60
N LEU A 58 -7.60 14.98 -13.65
CA LEU A 58 -6.27 14.36 -13.57
C LEU A 58 -6.06 13.65 -12.24
N LEU A 59 -6.40 14.28 -11.12
CA LEU A 59 -6.26 13.67 -9.78
C LEU A 59 -7.16 12.44 -9.63
N ASN A 60 -8.40 12.50 -10.12
CA ASN A 60 -9.32 11.37 -10.09
C ASN A 60 -8.77 10.19 -10.91
N ARG A 61 -8.22 10.45 -12.10
CA ARG A 61 -7.61 9.41 -12.92
C ARG A 61 -6.41 8.76 -12.22
N GLU A 62 -5.54 9.55 -11.61
CA GLU A 62 -4.39 9.03 -10.86
C GLU A 62 -4.84 8.21 -9.63
N LEU A 63 -5.90 8.64 -8.93
CA LEU A 63 -6.49 7.89 -7.82
C LEU A 63 -7.07 6.54 -8.29
N MET A 64 -7.74 6.51 -9.45
CA MET A 64 -8.27 5.26 -10.03
C MET A 64 -7.14 4.31 -10.44
N LEU A 65 -6.05 4.82 -11.03
CA LEU A 65 -4.88 3.99 -11.36
C LEU A 65 -4.23 3.37 -10.12
N LEU A 66 -4.21 4.10 -9.00
CA LEU A 66 -3.75 3.55 -7.72
C LEU A 66 -4.73 2.52 -7.14
N ASP A 67 -6.03 2.63 -7.44
CA ASP A 67 -7.01 1.63 -6.99
C ASP A 67 -6.82 0.30 -7.73
N ASP A 68 -6.65 0.35 -9.06
CA ASP A 68 -6.34 -0.84 -9.88
C ASP A 68 -5.05 -1.52 -9.41
N GLU A 69 -3.98 -0.74 -9.15
CA GLU A 69 -2.72 -1.26 -8.64
C GLU A 69 -2.86 -1.86 -7.24
N LYS A 70 -3.66 -1.24 -6.37
CA LYS A 70 -3.98 -1.75 -5.03
C LYS A 70 -4.67 -3.11 -5.10
N GLU A 71 -5.56 -3.36 -6.07
CA GLU A 71 -6.24 -4.65 -6.20
C GLU A 71 -5.24 -5.77 -6.48
N ASN A 72 -4.32 -5.53 -7.42
CA ASN A 72 -3.25 -6.47 -7.73
C ASN A 72 -2.34 -6.72 -6.53
N LEU A 73 -1.91 -5.66 -5.83
CA LEU A 73 -1.05 -5.79 -4.65
C LEU A 73 -1.72 -6.51 -3.49
N THR A 74 -3.02 -6.27 -3.29
CA THR A 74 -3.80 -6.95 -2.24
C THR A 74 -3.91 -8.44 -2.54
N TYR A 75 -4.10 -8.81 -3.81
CA TYR A 75 -4.13 -10.20 -4.25
C TYR A 75 -2.77 -10.90 -4.03
N GLU A 76 -1.67 -10.30 -4.49
CA GLU A 76 -0.33 -10.87 -4.34
C GLU A 76 0.11 -10.95 -2.87
N LEU A 77 -0.27 -9.96 -2.05
CA LEU A 77 -0.02 -9.98 -0.61
C LEU A 77 -0.80 -11.10 0.09
N GLY A 78 -2.07 -11.31 -0.29
CA GLY A 78 -2.87 -12.44 0.20
C GLY A 78 -2.27 -13.79 -0.18
N LYS A 79 -1.83 -13.93 -1.43
CA LYS A 79 -1.16 -15.15 -1.92
C LYS A 79 0.14 -15.42 -1.17
N THR A 80 0.97 -14.39 -0.97
CA THR A 80 2.24 -14.50 -0.26
C THR A 80 2.02 -14.90 1.20
N LEU A 81 1.04 -14.29 1.89
CA LEU A 81 0.69 -14.68 3.26
C LEU A 81 0.26 -16.16 3.35
N LEU A 82 -0.59 -16.62 2.42
CA LEU A 82 -1.02 -18.02 2.38
C LEU A 82 0.15 -18.98 2.10
N GLU A 83 1.10 -18.59 1.23
CA GLU A 83 2.31 -19.37 0.98
C GLU A 83 3.20 -19.44 2.23
N LEU A 84 3.29 -18.37 3.02
CA LEU A 84 4.03 -18.35 4.28
C LEU A 84 3.36 -19.22 5.35
N GLU A 85 2.04 -19.13 5.51
CA GLU A 85 1.27 -19.97 6.46
C GLU A 85 1.42 -21.46 6.15
N LYS A 86 1.37 -21.84 4.87
CA LYS A 86 1.58 -23.26 4.46
C LYS A 86 3.00 -23.75 4.76
N ASN A 87 3.99 -22.86 4.68
CA ASN A 87 5.38 -23.21 4.93
C ASN A 87 5.79 -23.06 6.40
N SER A 88 5.00 -22.39 7.24
CA SER A 88 5.24 -22.35 8.69
C SER A 88 4.92 -23.67 9.38
N ASP A 89 4.04 -24.49 8.80
CA ASP A 89 3.72 -25.84 9.28
C ASP A 89 4.81 -26.88 8.92
N ASN A 90 5.73 -26.53 8.02
CA ASN A 90 6.92 -27.34 7.76
C ASN A 90 7.98 -27.01 8.81
N ASP A 91 8.48 -28.01 9.53
CA ASP A 91 9.63 -27.94 10.45
C ASP A 91 10.97 -27.54 9.75
N ALA A 92 10.90 -26.97 8.55
CA ALA A 92 12.04 -26.50 7.80
C ALA A 92 12.72 -25.33 8.53
N LEU A 93 14.03 -25.49 8.72
CA LEU A 93 14.94 -24.52 9.35
C LEU A 93 14.98 -23.16 8.64
N SER A 94 14.49 -23.05 7.40
CA SER A 94 14.39 -21.81 6.64
C SER A 94 13.29 -21.91 5.57
N TRP A 95 12.80 -20.76 5.10
CA TRP A 95 11.90 -20.75 3.94
C TRP A 95 12.66 -20.98 2.63
N PRO A 96 12.00 -21.55 1.61
CA PRO A 96 12.60 -21.69 0.29
C PRO A 96 13.05 -20.34 -0.28
N GLU A 97 14.21 -20.32 -0.96
CA GLU A 97 14.75 -19.10 -1.59
C GLU A 97 13.76 -18.45 -2.56
N SER A 98 12.95 -19.26 -3.25
CA SER A 98 11.88 -18.78 -4.12
C SER A 98 10.82 -17.95 -3.38
N VAL A 99 10.48 -18.32 -2.14
CA VAL A 99 9.52 -17.60 -1.30
C VAL A 99 10.11 -16.26 -0.86
N LEU A 100 11.36 -16.26 -0.42
CA LEU A 100 12.07 -15.04 -0.04
C LEU A 100 12.22 -14.06 -1.22
N LEU A 101 12.54 -14.57 -2.42
CA LEU A 101 12.65 -13.75 -3.62
C LEU A 101 11.29 -13.15 -4.03
N ASN A 102 10.21 -13.94 -3.96
CA ASN A 102 8.86 -13.44 -4.25
C ASN A 102 8.45 -12.34 -3.28
N TYR A 103 8.71 -12.54 -1.98
CA TYR A 103 8.48 -11.51 -0.96
C TYR A 103 9.28 -10.23 -1.24
N GLN A 104 10.57 -10.33 -1.60
CA GLN A 104 11.39 -9.15 -1.92
C GLN A 104 10.84 -8.36 -3.13
N LYS A 105 10.38 -9.05 -4.18
CA LYS A 105 9.74 -8.40 -5.34
C LYS A 105 8.46 -7.69 -4.93
N LEU A 106 7.58 -8.37 -4.20
CA LEU A 106 6.34 -7.79 -3.69
C LEU A 106 6.63 -6.55 -2.82
N LYS A 107 7.63 -6.62 -1.94
CA LYS A 107 8.04 -5.49 -1.10
C LYS A 107 8.45 -4.26 -1.92
N ILE A 108 9.18 -4.44 -3.01
CA ILE A 108 9.56 -3.35 -3.90
C ILE A 108 8.31 -2.73 -4.55
N GLU A 109 7.37 -3.54 -5.01
CA GLU A 109 6.13 -3.05 -5.61
C GLU A 109 5.28 -2.27 -4.60
N LEU A 110 5.15 -2.77 -3.37
CA LEU A 110 4.47 -2.11 -2.26
C LEU A 110 5.11 -0.75 -1.92
N GLN A 111 6.44 -0.68 -1.87
CA GLN A 111 7.17 0.56 -1.64
C GLN A 111 6.96 1.57 -2.77
N ASN A 112 6.95 1.12 -4.01
CA ASN A 112 6.69 1.97 -5.18
C ASN A 112 5.26 2.52 -5.14
N TYR A 113 4.28 1.68 -4.83
CA TYR A 113 2.90 2.08 -4.63
C TYR A 113 2.77 3.14 -3.54
N ALA A 114 3.33 2.91 -2.35
CA ALA A 114 3.29 3.85 -1.24
C ALA A 114 3.94 5.19 -1.60
N PHE A 115 5.07 5.16 -2.32
CA PHE A 115 5.75 6.36 -2.79
C PHE A 115 4.91 7.17 -3.79
N ARG A 116 4.30 6.51 -4.77
CA ARG A 116 3.39 7.16 -5.73
C ARG A 116 2.18 7.75 -5.03
N ASN A 117 1.58 7.00 -4.10
CA ASN A 117 0.44 7.45 -3.31
C ASN A 117 0.81 8.72 -2.50
N ARG A 118 1.96 8.73 -1.81
CA ARG A 118 2.47 9.93 -1.10
C ARG A 118 2.66 11.13 -2.02
N LYS A 119 3.23 10.94 -3.22
CA LYS A 119 3.38 12.02 -4.21
C LYS A 119 2.03 12.59 -4.65
N LEU A 120 1.06 11.72 -4.90
CA LEU A 120 -0.28 12.15 -5.29
C LEU A 120 -0.95 12.95 -4.15
N LYS A 121 -0.80 12.53 -2.90
CA LYS A 121 -1.31 13.28 -1.74
C LYS A 121 -0.72 14.69 -1.64
N VAL A 122 0.58 14.84 -1.87
CA VAL A 122 1.24 16.15 -1.90
C VAL A 122 0.62 17.04 -2.99
N LEU A 123 0.35 16.45 -4.16
CA LEU A 123 -0.29 17.16 -5.27
C LEU A 123 -1.74 17.56 -4.92
N ILE A 124 -2.52 16.65 -4.35
CA ILE A 124 -3.88 16.90 -3.86
C ILE A 124 -3.88 18.06 -2.87
N TYR A 125 -3.02 18.00 -1.85
CA TYR A 125 -2.91 19.06 -0.83
C TYR A 125 -2.56 20.41 -1.46
N SER A 126 -1.62 20.43 -2.40
CA SER A 126 -1.24 21.66 -3.10
C SER A 126 -2.44 22.31 -3.79
N TYR A 127 -3.22 21.54 -4.56
CA TYR A 127 -4.40 22.04 -5.26
C TYR A 127 -5.52 22.47 -4.31
N LEU A 128 -5.77 21.70 -3.25
CA LEU A 128 -6.75 22.06 -2.22
C LEU A 128 -6.36 23.38 -1.54
N SER A 129 -5.09 23.55 -1.15
CA SER A 129 -4.64 24.77 -0.48
C SER A 129 -4.73 26.00 -1.40
N GLN A 130 -4.40 25.84 -2.69
CA GLN A 130 -4.53 26.92 -3.68
C GLN A 130 -5.98 27.30 -3.92
N GLY A 131 -6.88 26.31 -4.00
CA GLY A 131 -8.32 26.55 -4.13
C GLY A 131 -8.87 27.29 -2.92
N MET A 132 -8.61 26.79 -1.72
CA MET A 132 -9.12 27.39 -0.47
C MET A 132 -8.59 28.80 -0.20
N ARG A 133 -7.33 29.11 -0.55
CA ARG A 133 -6.78 30.47 -0.41
C ARG A 133 -7.50 31.52 -1.24
N LYS A 134 -8.24 31.14 -2.29
CA LYS A 134 -9.06 32.09 -3.05
C LYS A 134 -10.35 32.51 -2.31
N PHE A 135 -10.70 31.80 -1.24
CA PHE A 135 -11.92 32.01 -0.44
C PHE A 135 -11.67 32.67 0.92
N LEU A 136 -10.41 32.79 1.34
CA LEU A 136 -9.97 33.46 2.56
C LEU A 136 -9.40 34.84 2.21
#